data_AF-A0A7C0VU43-F1
#
_entry.id   AF-A0A7C0VU43-F1
#
_cell.length_a   1.000
_cell.length_b   1.000
_cell.length_c   1.000
_cell.angle_alpha   90.00
_cell.angle_beta   90.00
_cell.angle_gamma   90.00
#
_symmetry.space_group_name_H-M   'P 1'
#
loop_
_entity.id
_entity.type
_entity.pdbx_description
1 polymer ?
#
loop_
_entity_poly.entity_id
_entity_poly.type
_entity_poly.pdbx_seq_one_letter_code
_entity_poly.pdbx_strand_id
1 'polypeptide(L)' 'ADIFSRQRNTLHPSDGISLAAEILANKDVKSLVIVDERDFIVGILTKSDLLSYLLQKGAS' A
#
# COMPACT_ATOMS: atom_id res chain seq x y z
N ALA A 1 -17.91 18.07 -8.42
CA ALA A 1 -16.63 18.55 -7.86
C ALA A 1 -15.83 17.30 -7.52
N ASP A 2 -14.80 17.02 -8.31
CA ASP A 2 -13.98 15.83 -8.14
C ASP A 2 -13.21 15.90 -6.82
N ILE A 3 -13.35 14.88 -5.98
CA ILE A 3 -12.52 14.73 -4.79
C ILE A 3 -11.29 13.90 -5.19
N PHE A 4 -10.38 14.49 -5.96
CA PHE A 4 -9.02 13.99 -6.05
C PHE A 4 -8.23 14.57 -4.87
N SER A 5 -8.30 13.88 -3.73
CA SER A 5 -7.33 14.15 -2.66
C SER A 5 -5.95 13.78 -3.21
N ARG A 6 -5.10 14.78 -3.50
CA ARG A 6 -3.66 14.61 -3.81
C ARG A 6 -2.88 14.16 -2.56
N GLN A 7 -3.41 13.23 -1.78
CA GLN A 7 -2.67 12.60 -0.70
C GLN A 7 -1.88 11.42 -1.26
N ARG A 8 -0.58 11.48 -1.02
CA ARG A 8 0.51 10.57 -1.37
C ARG A 8 0.27 9.12 -0.88
N ASN A 9 -0.73 8.45 -1.44
CA ASN A 9 -1.03 7.06 -1.13
C ASN A 9 -0.59 6.13 -2.27
N THR A 10 0.49 6.47 -2.98
CA THR A 10 1.07 5.65 -4.05
C THR A 10 2.45 5.13 -3.64
N LEU A 11 2.77 3.89 -3.99
CA LEU A 11 4.10 3.27 -3.87
C LEU A 11 4.46 2.54 -5.17
N HIS A 12 5.75 2.28 -5.38
CA HIS A 12 6.24 1.39 -6.43
C HIS A 12 6.32 -0.07 -5.93
N PRO A 13 6.23 -1.06 -6.84
CA PRO A 13 6.46 -2.48 -6.50
C PRO A 13 7.83 -2.77 -5.88
N SER A 14 8.81 -1.92 -6.13
CA SER A 14 10.17 -2.00 -5.59
C SER A 14 10.30 -1.41 -4.18
N ASP A 15 9.29 -0.70 -3.68
CA ASP A 15 9.30 -0.14 -2.34
C ASP A 15 9.23 -1.24 -1.28
N GLY A 16 9.96 -1.03 -0.19
CA GLY A 16 10.04 -1.99 0.90
C GLY A 16 8.70 -2.16 1.63
N ILE A 17 8.38 -3.39 2.02
CA ILE A 17 7.14 -3.70 2.74
C ILE A 17 7.01 -2.95 4.08
N SER A 18 8.14 -2.63 4.74
CA SER A 18 8.16 -1.85 5.98
C SER A 18 7.63 -0.42 5.78
N LEU A 19 7.97 0.20 4.65
CA LEU A 19 7.45 1.54 4.30
C LEU A 19 5.94 1.49 4.09
N ALA A 20 5.46 0.48 3.35
CA ALA A 20 4.04 0.27 3.18
C ALA A 20 3.30 0.07 4.52
N ALA A 21 3.90 -0.70 5.44
CA ALA A 21 3.36 -0.93 6.78
C ALA A 21 3.33 0.35 7.62
N GLU A 22 4.37 1.18 7.57
CA GLU A 22 4.42 2.47 8.27
C GLU A 22 3.33 3.42 7.77
N ILE A 23 3.17 3.55 6.45
CA ILE A 23 2.14 4.43 5.87
C ILE A 23 0.74 3.89 6.18
N LEU A 24 0.52 2.57 6.03
CA LEU A 24 -0.76 1.97 6.37
C LEU A 24 -1.04 2.02 7.87
N ALA A 25 -0.05 2.05 8.76
CA ALA A 25 -0.29 2.20 10.20
C ALA A 25 -0.97 3.54 10.56
N ASN A 26 -0.85 4.55 9.70
CA ASN A 26 -1.60 5.79 9.83
C ASN A 26 -3.13 5.51 9.74
N LYS A 27 -3.90 6.09 10.68
CA LYS A 27 -5.36 5.87 10.76
C LYS A 27 -6.11 6.47 9.57
N ASP A 28 -5.56 7.48 8.93
CA ASP A 28 -6.19 8.17 7.79
C ASP A 28 -5.94 7.45 6.46
N VAL A 29 -5.01 6.48 6.43
CA VAL A 29 -4.69 5.69 5.24
C VAL A 29 -5.37 4.33 5.32
N LYS A 30 -6.25 4.06 4.35
CA LYS A 30 -6.98 2.78 4.24
C LYS A 30 -6.28 1.80 3.30
N SER A 31 -5.65 2.32 2.25
CA SER A 31 -5.01 1.54 1.20
C SER A 31 -3.94 2.38 0.51
N LEU A 32 -3.00 1.68 -0.13
CA LEU A 32 -1.98 2.24 -1.01
C LEU A 32 -2.23 1.75 -2.43
N VAL A 33 -2.12 2.64 -3.40
CA VAL A 33 -2.13 2.30 -4.83
C VAL A 33 -0.70 1.99 -5.24
N ILE A 34 -0.49 0.87 -5.91
CA ILE A 34 0.83 0.51 -6.41
C ILE A 34 0.91 0.92 -7.88
N VAL A 35 1.94 1.67 -8.27
CA VAL A 35 2.14 2.19 -9.63
C VAL A 35 3.47 1.75 -10.23
N ASP A 36 3.54 1.59 -11.55
CA ASP A 36 4.80 1.32 -12.27
C ASP A 36 5.61 2.61 -12.54
N GLU A 37 6.79 2.47 -13.14
CA GLU A 37 7.69 3.58 -13.56
C GLU A 37 7.06 4.60 -14.53
N ARG A 38 5.85 4.34 -15.04
CA ARG A 38 5.10 5.22 -15.94
C ARG A 38 3.83 5.76 -15.27
N ASP A 39 3.74 5.66 -13.93
CA ASP A 39 2.59 6.04 -13.10
C ASP A 39 1.29 5.24 -13.41
N PHE A 40 1.39 4.07 -14.05
CA PHE A 40 0.21 3.23 -14.26
C PHE A 40 -0.07 2.38 -13.02
N ILE A 41 -1.35 2.31 -12.61
CA ILE A 41 -1.79 1.47 -11.50
C ILE A 41 -1.58 -0.01 -11.84
N VAL A 42 -0.81 -0.70 -11.01
CA VAL A 42 -0.53 -2.13 -11.12
C VAL A 42 -1.10 -2.94 -9.95
N GLY A 43 -1.55 -2.27 -8.88
CA GLY A 43 -2.14 -2.98 -7.74
C GLY A 43 -2.67 -2.06 -6.64
N ILE A 44 -3.23 -2.68 -5.62
CA ILE A 44 -3.68 -2.04 -4.38
C ILE A 44 -3.15 -2.87 -3.22
N LEU A 45 -2.67 -2.21 -2.17
CA LEU A 45 -2.21 -2.84 -0.94
C LEU A 45 -3.00 -2.28 0.25
N THR A 46 -3.51 -3.18 1.10
CA THR A 46 -4.30 -2.85 2.28
C THR A 46 -3.70 -3.41 3.56
N LYS A 47 -4.23 -2.99 4.72
CA LYS A 47 -3.87 -3.57 6.03
C LYS A 47 -4.12 -5.08 6.10
N SER A 48 -5.19 -5.56 5.47
CA SER A 48 -5.54 -6.98 5.44
C SER A 48 -4.54 -7.81 4.65
N ASP A 49 -3.97 -7.25 3.58
CA ASP A 49 -2.94 -7.92 2.79
C ASP A 49 -1.64 -8.08 3.59
N LEU A 50 -1.23 -7.03 4.32
CA LEU A 50 -0.08 -7.10 5.23
C LEU A 50 -0.30 -8.14 6.34
N LEU A 51 -1.48 -8.17 6.95
CA LEU A 51 -1.80 -9.18 7.97
C LEU A 51 -1.76 -10.60 7.38
N SER A 52 -2.33 -10.79 6.19
CA SER A 52 -2.33 -12.08 5.50
C SER A 52 -0.92 -12.55 5.18
N TYR A 53 -0.04 -11.64 4.74
CA TYR A 53 1.37 -11.91 4.50
C TYR A 53 2.10 -12.34 5.78
N LEU A 54 1.89 -11.64 6.89
CA LEU A 54 2.51 -11.97 8.18
C LEU A 54 2.04 -13.34 8.70
N LEU A 55 0.75 -13.65 8.57
CA LEU A 55 0.19 -14.94 8.98
C LEU A 55 0.76 -16.09 8.14
N GLN A 56 0.94 -15.90 6.83
CA GLN A 56 1.60 -16.90 5.97
C GLN A 56 3.08 -17.08 6.31
N LYS A 57 3.79 -15.99 6.64
CA LYS A 57 5.21 -16.03 7.02
C LYS A 57 5.44 -16.63 8.41
N GLY A 58 4.54 -16.42 9.35
CA GLY A 58 4.62 -16.99 10.70
C GLY A 58 4.16 -18.45 10.80
N ALA A 59 3.50 -18.96 9.76
CA ALA A 59 3.11 -20.37 9.64
C ALA A 59 4.19 -21.25 8.99
N SER A 60 5.38 -20.69 8.72
CA SER A 60 6.50 -21.36 8.08
C SER A 60 7.72 -21.51 9.00
#